data_AF-A0A1B7NU44-F1
#
_entry.id   AF-A0A1B7NU44-F1
#
_cell.length_a   1.000
_cell.length_b   1.000
_cell.length_c   1.000
_cell.angle_alpha   90.00
_cell.angle_beta   90.00
_cell.angle_gamma   90.00
#
_symmetry.space_group_name_H-M   'P 1'
#
loop_
_entity.id
_entity.type
_entity.pdbx_description
1 polymer ?
#
loop_
_entity_poly.entity_id
_entity_poly.type
_entity_poly.pdbx_seq_one_letter_code
_entity_poly.pdbx_strand_id
1 'polypeptide(L)' 'MQLLTIYIAVMAIFFSHAQASSKACEGDACLKICHPKEPECQVGWCAKNVGTEEKPCWTCCK' A
#
# COMPACT_ATOMS: atom_id res chain seq x y z
N MET A 1 3.72 7.76 37.89
CA MET A 1 3.20 8.37 36.63
C MET A 1 4.15 8.21 35.43
N GLN A 2 5.46 8.02 35.62
CA GLN A 2 6.44 7.80 34.53
C GLN A 2 6.39 6.39 33.89
N LEU A 3 5.83 5.40 34.58
CA LEU A 3 5.69 4.03 34.05
C LEU A 3 4.65 3.95 32.92
N LEU A 4 3.62 4.82 32.95
CA LEU A 4 2.56 4.85 31.93
C LEU A 4 3.04 5.46 30.61
N THR A 5 3.90 6.48 30.68
CA THR A 5 4.46 7.14 29.48
C THR A 5 5.43 6.25 28.72
N ILE A 6 6.21 5.41 29.41
CA ILE A 6 7.10 4.43 28.76
C ILE A 6 6.28 3.40 27.98
N TYR A 7 5.15 2.94 28.53
CA TYR A 7 4.29 1.96 27.88
C TYR A 7 3.68 2.47 26.57
N ILE A 8 3.23 3.73 26.53
CA ILE A 8 2.66 4.35 25.33
C ILE A 8 3.73 4.52 24.24
N ALA A 9 4.95 4.92 24.62
CA ALA A 9 6.05 5.09 23.67
C ALA A 9 6.47 3.76 23.02
N VAL A 10 6.50 2.66 23.80
CA VAL A 10 6.82 1.33 23.27
C VAL A 10 5.74 0.86 22.27
N MET A 11 4.46 1.09 22.57
CA MET A 11 3.37 0.68 21.67
C MET A 11 3.38 1.43 20.33
N ALA A 12 3.75 2.72 20.31
CA ALA A 12 3.86 3.49 19.07
C ALA A 12 4.97 2.98 18.12
N ILE A 13 6.04 2.39 18.65
CA ILE A 13 7.17 1.86 17.86
C ILE A 13 6.77 0.57 17.11
N PHE A 14 5.78 -0.19 17.61
CA PHE A 14 5.33 -1.44 16.96
C PHE A 14 4.38 -1.23 15.77
N PHE A 15 3.78 -0.04 15.58
CA PHE A 15 2.85 0.20 14.45
C PHE A 15 3.53 0.66 13.15
N SER A 16 4.86 0.83 13.13
CA SER A 16 5.54 1.55 12.04
C SER A 16 5.79 0.77 10.73
N HIS A 17 5.36 -0.49 10.57
CA HIS A 17 5.76 -1.29 9.39
C HIS A 17 4.62 -1.85 8.52
N ALA A 18 3.40 -1.33 8.66
CA ALA A 18 2.34 -1.60 7.67
C ALA A 18 2.19 -0.43 6.67
N GLN A 19 3.30 0.10 6.14
CA GLN A 19 3.21 0.84 4.88
C GLN A 19 3.12 -0.20 3.77
N ALA A 20 1.90 -0.64 3.48
CA ALA A 20 1.58 -1.17 2.16
C ALA A 20 2.10 -0.13 1.16
N SER A 21 3.16 -0.48 0.44
CA SER A 21 3.92 0.42 -0.42
C SER A 21 3.13 0.70 -1.70
N SER A 22 1.94 1.28 -1.60
CA SER A 22 1.41 2.04 -2.73
C SER A 22 2.14 3.39 -2.72
N LYS A 23 3.10 3.55 -3.64
CA LYS A 23 3.38 4.91 -4.12
C LYS A 23 2.02 5.52 -4.46
N ALA A 24 1.70 6.70 -3.92
CA ALA A 24 0.45 7.37 -4.23
C ALA A 24 0.35 7.47 -5.76
N CYS A 25 -0.53 6.67 -6.34
CA CYS A 25 -0.78 6.62 -7.77
C CYS A 25 -1.69 7.79 -8.13
N GLU A 26 -1.12 8.96 -8.37
CA GLU A 26 -1.82 10.12 -8.97
C GLU A 26 -1.92 9.97 -10.49
N GLY A 27 -2.26 8.76 -10.93
CA GLY A 27 -2.37 8.41 -12.33
C GLY A 27 -3.80 8.15 -12.77
N ASP A 28 -4.25 8.89 -13.79
CA ASP A 28 -5.57 8.71 -14.42
C ASP A 28 -5.55 7.60 -15.48
N ALA A 29 -4.36 7.20 -15.96
CA ALA A 29 -4.21 6.22 -17.02
C ALA A 29 -3.68 4.89 -16.46
N CYS A 30 -4.51 3.85 -16.52
CA CYS A 30 -4.15 2.50 -16.10
C CYS A 30 -4.12 1.50 -17.26
N LEU A 31 -3.28 0.48 -17.14
CA LEU A 31 -3.32 -0.67 -18.05
C LEU A 31 -4.64 -1.43 -17.87
N LYS A 32 -5.19 -1.94 -18.98
CA LYS A 32 -6.43 -2.74 -18.97
C LYS A 32 -6.11 -4.22 -18.72
N ILE A 33 -5.41 -4.50 -17.63
CA ILE A 33 -5.05 -5.84 -17.19
C ILE A 33 -5.34 -5.99 -15.70
N CYS A 34 -5.84 -7.15 -15.29
CA CYS A 34 -5.98 -7.50 -13.88
C CYS A 34 -4.95 -8.57 -13.53
N HIS A 35 -4.08 -8.24 -12.58
CA HIS A 35 -3.24 -9.20 -11.90
C HIS A 35 -3.90 -9.63 -10.58
N PRO A 36 -3.81 -10.91 -10.21
CA PRO A 36 -4.36 -11.39 -8.95
C PRO A 36 -3.57 -10.92 -7.72
N LYS A 37 -2.36 -10.38 -7.92
CA LYS A 37 -1.45 -9.85 -6.90
C LYS A 37 -0.77 -8.59 -7.42
N GLU A 38 -0.22 -7.79 -6.52
CA GLU A 38 0.52 -6.57 -6.83
C GLU A 38 1.69 -6.86 -7.80
N PRO A 39 1.68 -6.31 -9.03
CA PRO A 39 2.74 -6.51 -10.00
C PRO A 39 3.88 -5.51 -9.80
N GLU A 40 5.07 -5.84 -10.32
CA GLU A 40 6.11 -4.84 -10.52
C GLU A 40 5.79 -4.02 -11.77
N CYS A 41 5.70 -2.70 -11.61
CA CYS A 41 5.37 -1.78 -12.68
C CYS A 41 6.61 -1.14 -13.30
N GLN A 42 6.50 -0.78 -14.58
CA GLN A 42 7.55 -0.06 -15.29
C GLN A 42 7.88 1.31 -14.64
N VAL A 43 9.07 1.84 -14.93
CA VAL A 43 9.54 3.10 -14.34
C VAL A 43 8.53 4.23 -14.57
N GLY A 44 8.18 4.94 -13.50
CA GLY A 44 7.20 6.03 -13.52
C GLY A 44 5.74 5.57 -13.44
N TRP A 45 5.49 4.27 -13.29
CA TRP A 45 4.17 3.71 -13.02
C TRP A 45 4.14 3.10 -11.62
N CYS A 46 2.94 2.88 -11.10
CA CYS A 46 2.72 2.34 -9.78
C CYS A 46 1.58 1.32 -9.81
N ALA A 47 1.69 0.32 -8.94
CA ALA A 47 0.69 -0.72 -8.82
C ALA A 47 -0.50 -0.21 -7.99
N LYS A 48 -1.71 -0.43 -8.50
CA LYS A 48 -2.96 -0.05 -7.86
C LYS A 48 -3.93 -1.22 -7.91
N ASN A 49 -4.48 -1.58 -6.75
CA ASN A 49 -5.63 -2.48 -6.70
C ASN A 49 -6.90 -1.67 -6.99
N VAL A 50 -7.56 -1.98 -8.09
CA VAL A 50 -8.87 -1.41 -8.47
C VAL A 50 -10.03 -2.38 -8.20
N GLY A 51 -9.72 -3.59 -7.71
CA GLY A 51 -10.68 -4.59 -7.29
C GLY A 51 -10.96 -4.55 -5.78
N THR A 52 -11.53 -5.64 -5.26
CA THR A 52 -11.79 -5.83 -3.82
C THR A 52 -10.81 -6.82 -3.21
N GLU A 53 -10.84 -7.02 -1.90
CA GLU A 53 -10.04 -8.06 -1.24
C GLU A 53 -10.41 -9.48 -1.70
N GLU A 54 -11.69 -9.74 -1.92
CA GLU A 54 -12.20 -11.04 -2.40
C GLU A 54 -11.91 -11.27 -3.89
N LYS A 55 -11.82 -10.19 -4.68
CA LYS A 55 -11.56 -10.21 -6.12
C LYS A 55 -10.51 -9.14 -6.45
N PRO A 56 -9.24 -9.38 -6.09
CA PRO A 56 -8.18 -8.42 -6.33
C PRO A 56 -7.98 -8.24 -7.83
N CYS A 57 -7.87 -6.99 -8.25
CA CYS A 57 -7.47 -6.63 -9.61
C CYS A 57 -6.41 -5.55 -9.51
N TRP A 58 -5.16 -6.01 -9.56
CA TRP A 58 -4.02 -5.12 -9.57
C TRP A 58 -3.67 -4.74 -11.00
N THR A 59 -3.40 -3.45 -11.20
CA THR A 59 -2.96 -2.91 -12.48
C THR A 59 -1.87 -1.86 -12.26
N CYS A 60 -1.11 -1.55 -13.31
CA CYS A 60 -0.18 -0.44 -13.29
C CYS A 60 -0.89 0.83 -13.79
N CYS A 61 -0.72 1.95 -13.08
CA CYS A 61 -1.24 3.27 -13.44
C CYS A 61 -0.12 4.33 -13.50
N LYS A 62 -0.35 5.42 -14.23
CA LYS A 62 0.48 6.65 -14.28
C LYS A 62 -0.35 7.90 -14.53
#